data_AF-A0A350J8F4-F1
#
_entry.id   AF-A0A350J8F4-F1
#
_cell.length_a   1.000
_cell.length_b   1.000
_cell.length_c   1.000
_cell.angle_alpha   90.00
_cell.angle_beta   90.00
_cell.angle_gamma   90.00
#
_symmetry.space_group_name_H-M   'P 1'
#
loop_
_entity.id
_entity.type
_entity.pdbx_description
1 polymer ?
#
loop_
_entity_poly.entity_id
_entity_poly.type
_entity_poly.pdbx_seq_one_letter_code
_entity_poly.pdbx_strand_id
1 'polypeptide(L)'
;MTIKEARIIIDKFNRNNNYSEDEEFEYIEALDFMIKTTGEPRYMMMLGGYYYGQKDYDLALKYYDMASELGYDEADECLGYVWYYGRTGRKDYEKAFKHFSAAAKRGNIVAEYKIADMYKNGYFVEKDYDKYKEIIKGIYPKIKDTRYLGDPLPEVFTRLARIRTEEGDQEAAAKLYLQAKSFLGQRIMYNPFFGNLNIMKWLVEDLYKIVEPDPLEADLFDLYYWLTRPCSVTFRAKGKPHTVSCVEEDGEYVIDYEGKWFRTVDDFFKKATAEGKLLTDLYTVLDDFVIREGDS
;
A
#
# COMPACT_ATOMS: atom_id res chain seq x y z
N MET A 1 30.98 19.49 17.61
CA MET A 1 30.42 18.17 17.29
C MET A 1 31.37 17.42 16.36
N THR A 2 31.64 16.15 16.65
CA THR A 2 32.40 15.22 15.79
C THR A 2 31.46 14.33 14.97
N ILE A 3 31.97 13.65 13.93
CA ILE A 3 31.18 12.67 13.15
C ILE A 3 30.58 11.58 14.05
N LYS A 4 31.34 11.11 15.05
CA LYS A 4 30.87 10.07 15.97
C LYS A 4 29.72 10.59 16.84
N GLU A 5 29.84 11.80 17.37
CA GLU A 5 28.78 12.44 18.16
C GLU A 5 27.51 12.65 17.32
N ALA A 6 27.64 13.19 16.10
CA ALA A 6 26.51 13.39 15.20
C ALA A 6 25.77 12.09 14.88
N ARG A 7 26.50 11.00 14.60
CA ARG A 7 25.90 9.67 14.36
C ARG A 7 25.15 9.14 15.57
N ILE A 8 25.67 9.35 16.79
CA ILE A 8 24.98 8.95 18.02
C ILE A 8 23.67 9.71 18.19
N ILE A 9 23.66 11.02 17.93
CA ILE A 9 22.45 11.85 17.98
C ILE A 9 21.41 11.34 16.97
N ILE A 10 21.83 11.15 15.72
CA ILE A 10 20.97 10.64 14.64
C ILE A 10 20.38 9.26 14.99
N ASP A 11 21.21 8.31 15.45
CA ASP A 11 20.76 6.97 15.81
C ASP A 11 19.81 6.98 17.01
N LYS A 12 20.05 7.86 18.00
CA LYS A 12 19.19 8.03 19.17
C LYS A 12 17.81 8.56 18.74
N PHE A 13 17.78 9.60 17.90
CA PHE A 13 16.54 10.19 17.40
C PHE A 13 15.70 9.17 16.61
N ASN A 14 16.32 8.44 15.68
CA ASN A 14 15.63 7.46 14.83
C ASN A 14 15.01 6.28 15.59
N ARG A 15 15.48 5.98 16.81
CA ARG A 15 14.93 4.91 17.65
C ARG A 15 13.82 5.40 18.59
N ASN A 16 13.67 6.71 18.73
CA ASN A 16 12.74 7.30 19.67
C ASN A 16 11.50 7.84 18.94
N ASN A 17 10.33 7.30 19.28
CA ASN A 17 9.06 7.76 18.72
C ASN A 17 8.47 8.97 19.47
N ASN A 18 9.13 9.47 20.52
CA ASN A 18 8.69 10.62 21.30
C ASN A 18 9.89 11.48 21.74
N TYR A 19 10.17 12.53 20.97
CA TYR A 19 11.32 13.42 21.17
C TYR A 19 10.88 14.80 21.67
N SER A 20 11.76 15.48 22.41
CA SER A 20 11.58 16.90 22.76
C SER A 20 11.99 17.82 21.61
N GLU A 21 11.59 19.09 21.68
CA GLU A 21 12.06 20.14 20.74
C GLU A 21 13.59 20.27 20.75
N ASP A 22 14.24 20.09 21.91
CA ASP A 22 15.71 20.11 22.01
C ASP A 22 16.34 18.92 21.26
N GLU A 23 15.78 17.71 21.41
CA GLU A 23 16.27 16.51 20.70
C GLU A 23 16.05 16.61 19.18
N GLU A 24 14.96 17.25 18.77
CA GLU A 24 14.68 17.57 17.37
C GLU A 24 15.69 18.57 16.80
N PHE A 25 15.98 19.65 17.54
CA PHE A 25 16.99 20.62 17.15
C PHE A 25 18.38 19.99 17.03
N GLU A 26 18.78 19.18 18.02
CA GLU A 26 20.05 18.43 17.98
C GLU A 26 20.13 17.49 16.77
N TYR A 27 19.02 16.81 16.43
CA TYR A 27 18.94 15.93 15.27
C TYR A 27 19.15 16.68 13.95
N ILE A 28 18.49 17.82 13.77
CA ILE A 28 18.65 18.66 12.58
C ILE A 28 20.09 19.16 12.49
N GLU A 29 20.66 19.70 13.57
CA GLU A 29 22.05 20.18 13.59
C GLU A 29 23.05 19.05 13.31
N ALA A 30 22.82 17.85 13.84
CA ALA A 30 23.66 16.69 13.56
C ALA A 30 23.60 16.28 12.08
N LEU A 31 22.42 16.25 11.47
CA LEU A 31 22.27 15.99 10.04
C LEU A 31 22.94 17.08 9.19
N ASP A 32 22.72 18.34 9.51
CA ASP A 32 23.32 19.48 8.82
C ASP A 32 24.85 19.43 8.88
N PHE A 33 25.40 19.10 10.05
CA PHE A 33 26.82 18.85 10.24
C PHE A 33 27.33 17.69 9.38
N MET A 34 26.60 16.57 9.33
CA MET A 34 26.97 15.41 8.52
C MET A 34 26.92 15.71 7.02
N ILE A 35 25.93 16.47 6.54
CA ILE A 35 25.82 16.93 5.16
C ILE A 35 27.05 17.78 4.80
N LYS A 36 27.37 18.80 5.62
CA LYS A 36 28.50 19.71 5.38
C LYS A 36 29.86 19.01 5.43
N THR A 37 30.00 18.02 6.31
CA THR A 37 31.29 17.35 6.55
C THR A 37 31.55 16.20 5.57
N THR A 38 30.51 15.44 5.21
CA THR A 38 30.66 14.20 4.42
C THR A 38 30.16 14.31 2.99
N GLY A 39 29.19 15.20 2.73
CA GLY A 39 28.50 15.28 1.44
C GLY A 39 27.69 14.02 1.08
N GLU A 40 27.45 13.10 2.02
CA GLU A 40 26.74 11.86 1.71
C GLU A 40 25.23 12.12 1.50
N PRO A 41 24.64 11.70 0.36
CA PRO A 41 23.25 11.99 0.03
C PRO A 41 22.24 11.38 1.00
N ARG A 42 22.58 10.31 1.72
CA ARG A 42 21.71 9.72 2.74
C ARG A 42 21.29 10.73 3.81
N TYR A 43 22.17 11.64 4.22
CA TYR A 43 21.84 12.62 5.27
C TYR A 43 20.93 13.72 4.73
N MET A 44 21.09 14.09 3.46
CA MET A 44 20.17 14.97 2.76
C MET A 44 18.78 14.32 2.64
N MET A 45 18.72 13.02 2.31
CA MET A 45 17.47 12.27 2.28
C MET A 45 16.79 12.19 3.63
N MET A 46 17.55 11.96 4.72
CA MET A 46 17.00 11.93 6.08
C MET A 46 16.40 13.28 6.47
N LEU A 47 17.09 14.38 6.17
CA LEU A 47 16.62 15.72 6.47
C LEU A 47 15.41 16.11 5.59
N GLY A 48 15.46 15.79 4.30
CA GLY A 48 14.33 15.97 3.38
C GLY A 48 13.09 15.16 3.79
N GLY A 49 13.28 13.92 4.22
CA GLY A 49 12.23 13.05 4.76
C GLY A 49 11.61 13.60 6.04
N TYR A 50 12.45 14.10 6.96
CA TYR A 50 11.99 14.75 8.17
C TYR A 50 11.13 15.99 7.86
N TYR A 51 11.60 16.92 7.03
CA TYR A 51 10.82 18.11 6.64
C TYR A 51 9.55 17.75 5.88
N TYR A 52 9.57 16.71 5.04
CA TYR A 52 8.38 16.21 4.37
C TYR A 52 7.34 15.71 5.39
N GLY A 53 7.77 15.01 6.45
CA GLY A 53 6.92 14.58 7.56
C GLY A 53 6.29 15.75 8.32
N GLN A 54 7.06 16.83 8.52
CA GLN A 54 6.57 18.10 9.10
C GLN A 54 5.71 18.93 8.13
N LYS A 55 5.53 18.46 6.89
CA LYS A 55 4.84 19.17 5.79
C LYS A 55 5.52 20.49 5.40
N ASP A 56 6.79 20.67 5.73
CA ASP A 56 7.64 21.73 5.17
C ASP A 56 8.19 21.24 3.83
N TYR A 57 7.34 21.28 2.82
CA TYR A 57 7.65 20.71 1.51
C TYR A 57 8.72 21.50 0.75
N ASP A 58 8.89 22.79 1.04
CA ASP A 58 9.91 23.61 0.40
C ASP A 58 11.31 23.23 0.93
N LEU A 59 11.46 23.00 2.24
CA LEU A 59 12.70 22.46 2.80
C LEU A 59 12.93 21.01 2.37
N ALA A 60 11.89 20.18 2.32
CA ALA A 60 12.01 18.82 1.82
C ALA A 60 12.57 18.79 0.39
N LEU A 61 11.99 19.62 -0.49
CA LEU A 61 12.41 19.76 -1.88
C LEU A 61 13.87 20.20 -1.99
N LYS A 62 14.30 21.18 -1.19
CA LYS A 62 15.70 21.63 -1.16
C LYS A 62 16.67 20.47 -0.90
N TYR A 63 16.41 19.66 0.12
CA TYR A 63 17.34 18.56 0.46
C TYR A 63 17.26 17.38 -0.52
N TYR A 64 16.08 17.10 -1.07
CA TYR A 64 15.97 16.11 -2.14
C TYR A 64 16.68 16.56 -3.41
N ASP A 65 16.59 17.84 -3.80
CA ASP A 65 17.34 18.38 -4.94
C ASP A 65 18.85 18.21 -4.73
N MET A 66 19.36 18.52 -3.54
CA MET A 66 20.78 18.29 -3.20
C MET A 66 21.20 16.82 -3.37
N ALA A 67 20.37 15.86 -2.94
CA ALA A 67 20.66 14.44 -3.10
C ALA A 67 20.53 13.96 -4.57
N SER A 68 19.56 14.52 -5.33
CA SER A 68 19.36 14.26 -6.75
C SER A 68 20.55 14.75 -7.59
N GLU A 69 21.13 15.90 -7.26
CA GLU A 69 22.35 16.42 -7.91
C GLU A 69 23.55 15.48 -7.74
N LEU A 70 23.60 14.72 -6.64
CA LEU A 70 24.59 13.65 -6.41
C LEU A 70 24.21 12.32 -7.06
N GLY A 71 23.04 12.26 -7.69
CA GLY A 71 22.56 11.11 -8.42
C GLY A 71 21.94 10.01 -7.56
N TYR A 72 21.38 10.36 -6.41
CA TYR A 72 20.65 9.44 -5.54
C TYR A 72 19.23 9.22 -6.11
N ASP A 73 18.89 8.02 -6.56
CA ASP A 73 17.65 7.77 -7.29
C ASP A 73 16.40 7.86 -6.42
N GLU A 74 16.49 7.51 -5.13
CA GLU A 74 15.39 7.71 -4.18
C GLU A 74 15.07 9.20 -3.98
N ALA A 75 16.05 10.10 -4.18
CA ALA A 75 15.80 11.54 -4.15
C ALA A 75 14.94 12.00 -5.34
N ASP A 76 15.27 11.51 -6.54
CA ASP A 76 14.46 11.74 -7.74
C ASP A 76 13.07 11.12 -7.59
N GLU A 77 12.94 9.95 -6.98
CA GLU A 77 11.63 9.38 -6.63
C GLU A 77 10.82 10.33 -5.74
N CYS A 78 11.41 10.82 -4.64
CA CYS A 78 10.76 11.75 -3.71
C CYS A 78 10.37 13.07 -4.38
N LEU A 79 11.24 13.65 -5.21
CA LEU A 79 10.94 14.85 -6.00
C LEU A 79 9.79 14.59 -6.97
N GLY A 80 9.80 13.44 -7.64
CA GLY A 80 8.71 12.99 -8.50
C GLY A 80 7.37 13.02 -7.76
N TYR A 81 7.33 12.49 -6.54
CA TYR A 81 6.14 12.50 -5.71
C TYR A 81 5.69 13.89 -5.24
N VAL A 82 6.63 14.75 -4.86
CA VAL A 82 6.35 16.15 -4.48
C VAL A 82 5.61 16.87 -5.60
N TRP A 83 6.11 16.76 -6.83
CA TRP A 83 5.50 17.38 -8.00
C TRP A 83 4.22 16.69 -8.46
N TYR A 84 4.16 15.36 -8.42
CA TYR A 84 3.00 14.58 -8.84
C TYR A 84 1.76 14.86 -7.99
N TYR A 85 1.94 14.94 -6.66
CA TYR A 85 0.85 15.25 -5.72
C TYR A 85 0.70 16.75 -5.46
N GLY A 86 1.61 17.59 -5.96
CA GLY A 86 1.56 19.03 -5.80
C GLY A 86 1.75 19.48 -4.35
N ARG A 87 2.68 18.85 -3.64
CA ARG A 87 2.91 19.11 -2.20
C ARG A 87 3.35 20.55 -1.93
N THR A 88 4.04 21.19 -2.87
CA THR A 88 4.43 22.62 -2.82
C THR A 88 3.34 23.56 -3.37
N GLY A 89 2.07 23.14 -3.35
CA GLY A 89 0.90 23.99 -3.65
C GLY A 89 0.27 23.81 -5.04
N ARG A 90 0.97 23.21 -6.00
CA ARG A 90 0.38 22.81 -7.30
C ARG A 90 1.07 21.60 -7.90
N LYS A 91 0.30 20.78 -8.62
CA LYS A 91 0.84 19.63 -9.36
C LYS A 91 1.62 20.11 -10.58
N ASP A 92 2.74 19.45 -10.85
CA ASP A 92 3.56 19.66 -12.04
C ASP A 92 3.95 18.29 -12.60
N TYR A 93 3.13 17.78 -13.52
CA TYR A 93 3.33 16.45 -14.07
C TYR A 93 4.55 16.37 -14.98
N GLU A 94 4.99 17.47 -15.59
CA GLU A 94 6.21 17.49 -16.39
C GLU A 94 7.44 17.27 -15.52
N LYS A 95 7.56 18.02 -14.41
CA LYS A 95 8.64 17.81 -13.45
C LYS A 95 8.57 16.43 -12.81
N ALA A 96 7.38 15.96 -12.45
CA ALA A 96 7.21 14.63 -11.91
C ALA A 96 7.72 13.57 -12.88
N PHE A 97 7.33 13.65 -14.15
CA PHE A 97 7.77 12.72 -15.19
C PHE A 97 9.29 12.75 -15.37
N LYS A 98 9.90 13.95 -15.36
CA LYS A 98 11.34 14.12 -15.48
C LYS A 98 12.09 13.43 -14.34
N HIS A 99 11.69 13.65 -13.09
CA HIS A 99 12.34 13.04 -11.93
C HIS A 99 12.11 11.53 -11.88
N PHE A 100 10.87 11.05 -12.08
CA PHE A 100 10.63 9.60 -12.15
C PHE A 100 11.43 8.96 -13.29
N SER A 101 11.55 9.62 -14.45
CA SER A 101 12.38 9.11 -15.56
C SER A 101 13.87 9.07 -15.21
N ALA A 102 14.36 10.03 -14.42
CA ALA A 102 15.75 10.04 -13.95
C ALA A 102 16.01 8.88 -12.96
N ALA A 103 15.12 8.67 -11.99
CA ALA A 103 15.19 7.54 -11.06
C ALA A 103 15.08 6.19 -11.77
N ALA A 104 14.12 6.03 -12.70
CA ALA A 104 13.91 4.79 -13.44
C ALA A 104 15.13 4.40 -14.30
N LYS A 105 15.83 5.38 -14.90
CA LYS A 105 17.08 5.14 -15.64
C LYS A 105 18.20 4.56 -14.77
N ARG A 106 18.13 4.75 -13.44
CA ARG A 106 19.08 4.20 -12.45
C ARG A 106 18.59 2.88 -11.85
N GLY A 107 17.43 2.37 -12.28
CA GLY A 107 16.87 1.10 -11.82
C GLY A 107 15.81 1.22 -10.73
N ASN A 108 15.37 2.43 -10.39
CA ASN A 108 14.31 2.61 -9.40
C ASN A 108 12.96 2.08 -9.91
N ILE A 109 12.50 0.97 -9.34
CA ILE A 109 11.28 0.26 -9.76
C ILE A 109 10.02 1.04 -9.38
N VAL A 110 10.03 1.78 -8.26
CA VAL A 110 8.88 2.61 -7.85
C VAL A 110 8.66 3.74 -8.85
N ALA A 111 9.73 4.33 -9.35
CA ALA A 111 9.67 5.34 -10.40
C ALA A 111 9.13 4.77 -11.72
N GLU A 112 9.55 3.56 -12.12
CA GLU A 112 8.95 2.86 -13.28
C GLU A 112 7.44 2.66 -13.09
N TYR A 113 7.01 2.22 -11.90
CA TYR A 113 5.59 2.06 -11.57
C TYR A 113 4.83 3.40 -11.73
N LYS A 114 5.43 4.52 -11.30
CA LYS A 114 4.81 5.85 -11.43
C LYS A 114 4.78 6.34 -12.87
N ILE A 115 5.79 6.03 -13.68
CA ILE A 115 5.74 6.30 -15.11
C ILE A 115 4.59 5.52 -15.77
N ALA A 116 4.37 4.26 -15.39
CA ALA A 116 3.22 3.49 -15.86
C ALA A 116 1.88 4.16 -15.50
N ASP A 117 1.74 4.69 -14.27
CA ASP A 117 0.58 5.49 -13.86
C ASP A 117 0.37 6.71 -14.77
N MET A 118 1.45 7.38 -15.16
CA MET A 118 1.39 8.58 -15.99
C MET A 118 0.94 8.26 -17.42
N TYR A 119 1.44 7.17 -18.03
CA TYR A 119 0.96 6.70 -19.33
C TYR A 119 -0.49 6.23 -19.30
N LYS A 120 -0.90 5.52 -18.24
CA LYS A 120 -2.29 5.06 -18.10
C LYS A 120 -3.29 6.22 -18.04
N ASN A 121 -2.93 7.29 -17.32
CA ASN A 121 -3.84 8.40 -17.04
C ASN A 121 -3.66 9.61 -17.96
N GLY A 122 -2.57 9.67 -18.75
CA GLY A 122 -2.26 10.80 -19.61
C GLY A 122 -1.74 12.01 -18.82
N TYR A 123 -0.92 11.76 -17.79
CA TYR A 123 -0.32 12.84 -17.00
C TYR A 123 1.00 13.27 -17.64
N PHE A 124 1.01 14.47 -18.22
CA PHE A 124 2.08 15.05 -19.06
C PHE A 124 2.34 14.33 -20.38
N VAL A 125 2.36 13.00 -20.38
CA VAL A 125 2.41 12.17 -21.60
C VAL A 125 1.01 11.89 -22.13
N GLU A 126 0.88 11.58 -23.42
CA GLU A 126 -0.37 11.07 -23.98
C GLU A 126 -0.76 9.73 -23.34
N LYS A 127 -2.06 9.46 -23.28
CA LYS A 127 -2.56 8.17 -22.77
C LYS A 127 -2.08 7.05 -23.68
N ASP A 128 -1.29 6.14 -23.12
CA ASP A 128 -0.76 4.98 -23.83
C ASP A 128 -0.91 3.73 -22.95
N TYR A 129 -1.96 2.97 -23.24
CA TYR A 129 -2.26 1.76 -22.48
C TYR A 129 -1.30 0.61 -22.81
N ASP A 130 -0.78 0.57 -24.04
CA ASP A 130 0.21 -0.44 -24.43
C ASP A 130 1.54 -0.20 -23.71
N LYS A 131 1.96 1.08 -23.59
CA LYS A 131 3.14 1.44 -22.81
C LYS A 131 2.97 1.15 -21.33
N TYR A 132 1.79 1.41 -20.76
CA TYR A 132 1.45 1.00 -19.40
C TYR A 132 1.61 -0.53 -19.22
N LYS A 133 1.05 -1.34 -20.12
CA LYS A 133 1.17 -2.81 -20.08
C LYS A 133 2.61 -3.27 -20.18
N GLU A 134 3.39 -2.69 -21.10
CA GLU A 134 4.81 -2.97 -21.29
C GLU A 134 5.58 -2.76 -19.99
N ILE A 135 5.40 -1.60 -19.34
CA ILE A 135 6.11 -1.27 -18.10
C ILE A 135 5.70 -2.21 -16.96
N ILE A 136 4.39 -2.45 -16.76
CA ILE A 136 3.92 -3.36 -15.69
C ILE A 136 4.47 -4.78 -15.88
N LYS A 137 4.48 -5.30 -17.11
CA LYS A 137 5.08 -6.60 -17.45
C LYS A 137 6.61 -6.59 -17.24
N GLY A 138 7.28 -5.47 -17.48
CA GLY A 138 8.72 -5.31 -17.26
C GLY A 138 9.11 -5.23 -15.78
N ILE A 139 8.25 -4.68 -14.93
CA ILE A 139 8.47 -4.61 -13.47
C ILE A 139 8.34 -6.00 -12.82
N TYR A 140 7.32 -6.78 -13.22
CA TYR A 140 6.97 -8.03 -12.53
C TYR A 140 8.15 -9.02 -12.33
N PRO A 141 8.98 -9.34 -13.34
CA PRO A 141 10.14 -10.22 -13.16
C PRO A 141 11.14 -9.75 -12.10
N LYS A 142 11.21 -8.44 -11.82
CA LYS A 142 12.12 -7.84 -10.83
C LYS A 142 11.64 -8.04 -9.40
N ILE A 143 10.34 -8.29 -9.20
CA ILE A 143 9.68 -8.31 -7.88
C ILE A 143 8.96 -9.63 -7.55
N LYS A 144 8.77 -10.53 -8.52
CA LYS A 144 7.92 -11.72 -8.34
C LYS A 144 8.37 -12.69 -7.23
N ASP A 145 9.67 -12.71 -6.91
CA ASP A 145 10.28 -13.65 -5.96
C ASP A 145 10.62 -12.99 -4.61
N THR A 146 10.20 -11.74 -4.38
CA THR A 146 10.47 -11.03 -3.12
C THR A 146 9.43 -11.35 -2.06
N ARG A 147 9.88 -11.64 -0.84
CA ARG A 147 9.00 -11.94 0.30
C ARG A 147 8.24 -10.71 0.82
N TYR A 148 8.90 -9.57 0.81
CA TYR A 148 8.37 -8.29 1.29
C TYR A 148 8.57 -7.24 0.21
N LEU A 149 7.53 -6.47 -0.05
CA LEU A 149 7.55 -5.37 -1.01
C LEU A 149 7.04 -4.11 -0.33
N GLY A 150 7.82 -3.04 -0.44
CA GLY A 150 7.37 -1.71 -0.05
C GLY A 150 6.31 -1.20 -1.04
N ASP A 151 5.40 -0.39 -0.54
CA ASP A 151 4.40 0.28 -1.37
C ASP A 151 5.11 1.18 -2.40
N PRO A 152 4.62 1.25 -3.65
CA PRO A 152 3.40 0.65 -4.19
C PRO A 152 3.66 -0.61 -5.05
N LEU A 153 4.74 -1.36 -4.79
CA LEU A 153 5.11 -2.51 -5.62
C LEU A 153 4.14 -3.71 -5.52
N PRO A 154 3.49 -4.00 -4.38
CA PRO A 154 2.44 -5.04 -4.33
C PRO A 154 1.32 -4.84 -5.36
N GLU A 155 0.99 -3.60 -5.70
CA GLU A 155 -0.05 -3.26 -6.67
C GLU A 155 0.30 -3.68 -8.11
N VAL A 156 1.55 -4.00 -8.42
CA VAL A 156 1.95 -4.55 -9.72
C VAL A 156 1.26 -5.89 -9.99
N PHE A 157 1.03 -6.70 -8.95
CA PHE A 157 0.41 -8.02 -9.09
C PHE A 157 -1.05 -7.91 -9.53
N THR A 158 -1.86 -7.03 -8.89
CA THR A 158 -3.25 -6.81 -9.31
C THR A 158 -3.34 -6.17 -10.69
N ARG A 159 -2.42 -5.25 -11.01
CA ARG A 159 -2.35 -4.63 -12.34
C ARG A 159 -2.02 -5.65 -13.43
N LEU A 160 -1.02 -6.50 -13.20
CA LEU A 160 -0.66 -7.54 -14.15
C LEU A 160 -1.77 -8.59 -14.25
N ALA A 161 -2.43 -8.93 -13.15
CA ALA A 161 -3.57 -9.85 -13.16
C ALA A 161 -4.68 -9.35 -14.09
N ARG A 162 -5.07 -8.07 -13.99
CA ARG A 162 -6.05 -7.44 -14.90
C ARG A 162 -5.60 -7.51 -16.37
N ILE A 163 -4.33 -7.23 -16.64
CA ILE A 163 -3.76 -7.34 -17.99
C ILE A 163 -3.86 -8.79 -18.51
N ARG A 164 -3.59 -9.78 -17.67
CA ARG A 164 -3.73 -11.20 -18.05
C ARG A 164 -5.18 -11.61 -18.26
N THR A 165 -6.11 -11.09 -17.46
CA THR A 165 -7.56 -11.27 -17.69
C THR A 165 -7.98 -10.71 -19.05
N GLU A 166 -7.54 -9.51 -19.40
CA GLU A 166 -7.81 -8.89 -20.72
C GLU A 166 -7.22 -9.70 -21.89
N GLU A 167 -6.09 -10.38 -21.65
CA GLU A 167 -5.45 -11.27 -22.61
C GLU A 167 -6.09 -12.67 -22.69
N GLY A 168 -7.09 -12.95 -21.84
CA GLY A 168 -7.75 -14.25 -21.76
C GLY A 168 -6.99 -15.32 -20.96
N ASP A 169 -5.87 -14.98 -20.32
CA ASP A 169 -5.07 -15.88 -19.48
C ASP A 169 -5.56 -15.84 -18.03
N GLN A 170 -6.72 -16.49 -17.80
CA GLN A 170 -7.38 -16.53 -16.49
C GLN A 170 -6.54 -17.26 -15.43
N GLU A 171 -5.80 -18.31 -15.81
CA GLU A 171 -4.97 -19.07 -14.88
C GLU A 171 -3.80 -18.22 -14.34
N ALA A 172 -3.10 -17.49 -15.22
CA ALA A 172 -2.04 -16.59 -14.77
C ALA A 172 -2.61 -15.42 -13.96
N ALA A 173 -3.75 -14.86 -14.36
CA ALA A 173 -4.42 -13.79 -13.62
C ALA A 173 -4.79 -14.22 -12.20
N ALA A 174 -5.37 -15.41 -12.04
CA ALA A 174 -5.72 -16.00 -10.76
C ALA A 174 -4.51 -16.09 -9.81
N LYS A 175 -3.39 -16.66 -10.30
CA LYS A 175 -2.15 -16.77 -9.53
C LYS A 175 -1.65 -15.41 -9.06
N LEU A 176 -1.71 -14.40 -9.91
CA LEU A 176 -1.29 -13.03 -9.59
C LEU A 176 -2.20 -12.36 -8.56
N TYR A 177 -3.53 -12.54 -8.65
CA TYR A 177 -4.46 -12.05 -7.64
C TYR A 177 -4.25 -12.72 -6.28
N LEU A 178 -3.99 -14.04 -6.25
CA LEU A 178 -3.66 -14.75 -5.00
C LEU A 178 -2.35 -14.25 -4.38
N GLN A 179 -1.32 -13.98 -5.20
CA GLN A 179 -0.10 -13.33 -4.74
C GLN A 179 -0.38 -11.92 -4.17
N ALA A 180 -1.19 -11.13 -4.86
CA ALA A 180 -1.60 -9.80 -4.38
C ALA A 180 -2.39 -9.87 -3.06
N LYS A 181 -3.29 -10.87 -2.92
CA LYS A 181 -4.05 -11.14 -1.69
C LYS A 181 -3.09 -11.37 -0.52
N SER A 182 -2.06 -12.18 -0.72
CA SER A 182 -1.02 -12.43 0.29
C SER A 182 -0.29 -11.14 0.70
N PHE A 183 0.14 -10.31 -0.25
CA PHE A 183 0.80 -9.03 0.09
C PHE A 183 -0.13 -8.06 0.82
N LEU A 184 -1.40 -7.98 0.42
CA LEU A 184 -2.36 -7.11 1.10
C LEU A 184 -2.66 -7.62 2.52
N GLY A 185 -2.74 -8.94 2.73
CA GLY A 185 -2.85 -9.54 4.05
C GLY A 185 -1.67 -9.18 4.96
N GLN A 186 -0.43 -9.20 4.43
CA GLN A 186 0.74 -8.69 5.16
C GLN A 186 0.62 -7.21 5.51
N ARG A 187 0.14 -6.37 4.59
CA ARG A 187 -0.03 -4.92 4.84
C ARG A 187 -1.08 -4.65 5.93
N ILE A 188 -2.21 -5.34 5.89
CA ILE A 188 -3.30 -5.20 6.88
C ILE A 188 -2.81 -5.57 8.29
N MET A 189 -1.88 -6.52 8.42
CA MET A 189 -1.26 -6.90 9.70
C MET A 189 -0.61 -5.72 10.43
N TYR A 190 0.02 -4.80 9.69
CA TYR A 190 0.76 -3.68 10.27
C TYR A 190 -0.01 -2.36 10.20
N ASN A 191 -0.95 -2.23 9.26
CA ASN A 191 -1.72 -1.02 9.05
C ASN A 191 -3.17 -1.35 8.59
N PRO A 192 -4.12 -1.52 9.52
CA PRO A 192 -5.54 -1.77 9.22
C PRO A 192 -6.28 -0.48 8.79
N PHE A 193 -5.71 0.28 7.84
CA PHE A 193 -6.31 1.50 7.30
C PHE A 193 -7.48 1.20 6.35
N PHE A 194 -8.52 2.04 6.38
CA PHE A 194 -9.73 1.88 5.55
C PHE A 194 -9.46 1.78 4.04
N GLY A 195 -8.44 2.45 3.53
CA GLY A 195 -8.03 2.32 2.12
C GLY A 195 -7.67 0.89 1.71
N ASN A 196 -7.13 0.09 2.64
CA ASN A 196 -6.83 -1.32 2.39
C ASN A 196 -8.09 -2.17 2.20
N LEU A 197 -9.21 -1.80 2.83
CA LEU A 197 -10.49 -2.50 2.65
C LEU A 197 -11.06 -2.32 1.24
N ASN A 198 -10.92 -1.13 0.65
CA ASN A 198 -11.31 -0.91 -0.74
C ASN A 198 -10.45 -1.73 -1.71
N ILE A 199 -9.14 -1.81 -1.46
CA ILE A 199 -8.22 -2.63 -2.28
C ILE A 199 -8.58 -4.11 -2.14
N MET A 200 -8.88 -4.57 -0.92
CA MET A 200 -9.34 -5.93 -0.63
C MET A 200 -10.61 -6.25 -1.43
N LYS A 201 -11.63 -5.38 -1.34
CA LYS A 201 -12.87 -5.50 -2.10
C LYS A 201 -12.61 -5.69 -3.60
N TRP A 202 -11.90 -4.74 -4.22
CA TRP A 202 -11.67 -4.79 -5.67
C TRP A 202 -10.86 -6.00 -6.09
N LEU A 203 -9.89 -6.43 -5.27
CA LEU A 203 -9.09 -7.61 -5.54
C LEU A 203 -9.97 -8.86 -5.57
N VAL A 204 -10.82 -9.02 -4.55
CA VAL A 204 -11.70 -10.17 -4.38
C VAL A 204 -12.78 -10.22 -5.45
N GLU A 205 -13.39 -9.08 -5.77
CA GLU A 205 -14.34 -8.96 -6.87
C GLU A 205 -13.71 -9.33 -8.22
N ASP A 206 -12.45 -8.96 -8.47
CA ASP A 206 -11.77 -9.30 -9.71
C ASP A 206 -11.30 -10.77 -9.75
N LEU A 207 -10.83 -11.31 -8.63
CA LEU A 207 -10.42 -12.71 -8.51
C LEU A 207 -11.60 -13.66 -8.72
N TYR A 208 -12.73 -13.45 -8.02
CA TYR A 208 -13.87 -14.38 -8.07
C TYR A 208 -14.79 -14.22 -9.28
N LYS A 209 -14.47 -13.30 -10.20
CA LYS A 209 -15.01 -13.32 -11.57
C LYS A 209 -14.37 -14.39 -12.45
N ILE A 210 -13.17 -14.86 -12.10
CA ILE A 210 -12.36 -15.75 -12.94
C ILE A 210 -11.97 -17.07 -12.25
N VAL A 211 -12.20 -17.19 -10.95
CA VAL A 211 -11.92 -18.39 -10.15
C VAL A 211 -13.06 -18.61 -9.16
N GLU A 212 -13.46 -19.87 -8.96
CA GLU A 212 -14.38 -20.21 -7.87
C GLU A 212 -13.64 -20.18 -6.52
N PRO A 213 -14.19 -19.50 -5.49
CA PRO A 213 -13.57 -19.48 -4.17
C PRO A 213 -13.53 -20.88 -3.57
N ASP A 214 -12.38 -21.29 -3.03
CA ASP A 214 -12.22 -22.55 -2.29
C ASP A 214 -12.57 -22.32 -0.81
N PRO A 215 -13.68 -22.90 -0.30
CA PRO A 215 -14.07 -22.74 1.10
C PRO A 215 -13.03 -23.26 2.11
N LEU A 216 -12.14 -24.17 1.71
CA LEU A 216 -11.12 -24.74 2.60
C LEU A 216 -9.94 -23.78 2.84
N GLU A 217 -9.72 -22.84 1.93
CA GLU A 217 -8.66 -21.83 2.01
C GLU A 217 -9.23 -20.44 2.35
N ALA A 218 -10.46 -20.40 2.86
CA ALA A 218 -11.17 -19.16 3.14
C ALA A 218 -10.50 -18.36 4.27
N ASP A 219 -10.37 -17.06 4.03
CA ASP A 219 -9.86 -16.07 4.99
C ASP A 219 -10.77 -14.84 5.08
N LEU A 220 -10.28 -13.78 5.71
CA LEU A 220 -11.02 -12.52 5.86
C LEU A 220 -11.44 -11.88 4.52
N PHE A 221 -10.69 -12.10 3.44
CA PHE A 221 -11.01 -11.58 2.11
C PHE A 221 -12.22 -12.34 1.53
N ASP A 222 -12.25 -13.66 1.74
CA ASP A 222 -13.37 -14.52 1.34
C ASP A 222 -14.63 -14.16 2.10
N LEU A 223 -14.50 -13.85 3.39
CA LEU A 223 -15.62 -13.38 4.20
C LEU A 223 -16.27 -12.14 3.57
N TYR A 224 -15.48 -11.21 3.02
CA TYR A 224 -16.03 -10.04 2.32
C TYR A 224 -16.89 -10.47 1.12
N TYR A 225 -16.38 -11.39 0.29
CA TYR A 225 -17.11 -11.90 -0.88
C TYR A 225 -18.40 -12.61 -0.53
N TRP A 226 -18.36 -13.48 0.48
CA TRP A 226 -19.52 -14.26 0.88
C TRP A 226 -20.61 -13.38 1.47
N LEU A 227 -20.26 -12.36 2.23
CA LEU A 227 -21.23 -11.43 2.80
C LEU A 227 -21.87 -10.49 1.75
N THR A 228 -21.53 -10.59 0.46
CA THR A 228 -22.25 -9.85 -0.60
C THR A 228 -23.51 -10.57 -1.11
N ARG A 229 -23.87 -11.72 -0.52
CA ARG A 229 -25.03 -12.53 -0.90
C ARG A 229 -25.57 -13.28 0.31
N PRO A 230 -26.82 -13.77 0.29
CA PRO A 230 -27.39 -14.53 1.41
C PRO A 230 -26.50 -15.73 1.81
N CYS A 231 -25.98 -15.70 3.04
CA CYS A 231 -25.12 -16.74 3.57
C CYS A 231 -25.04 -16.68 5.10
N SER A 232 -24.57 -17.77 5.72
CA SER A 232 -24.10 -17.80 7.10
C SER A 232 -22.67 -18.32 7.15
N VAL A 233 -21.78 -17.59 7.78
CA VAL A 233 -20.37 -17.93 7.95
C VAL A 233 -20.05 -18.05 9.43
N THR A 234 -19.51 -19.19 9.83
CA THR A 234 -18.86 -19.32 11.14
C THR A 234 -17.36 -19.23 10.96
N PHE A 235 -16.68 -18.58 11.89
CA PHE A 235 -15.22 -18.51 11.95
C PHE A 235 -14.79 -18.46 13.41
N ARG A 236 -13.50 -18.60 13.68
CA ARG A 236 -12.94 -18.38 15.02
C ARG A 236 -12.08 -17.12 15.03
N ALA A 237 -12.17 -16.36 16.12
CA ALA A 237 -11.24 -15.29 16.42
C ALA A 237 -10.51 -15.62 17.73
N LYS A 238 -9.18 -15.76 17.68
CA LYS A 238 -8.38 -16.23 18.82
C LYS A 238 -8.94 -17.52 19.45
N GLY A 239 -9.39 -18.44 18.59
CA GLY A 239 -9.95 -19.74 18.99
C GLY A 239 -11.41 -19.72 19.46
N LYS A 240 -12.04 -18.55 19.62
CA LYS A 240 -13.47 -18.47 20.00
C LYS A 240 -14.37 -18.41 18.76
N PRO A 241 -15.44 -19.21 18.71
CA PRO A 241 -16.33 -19.23 17.57
C PRO A 241 -17.17 -17.95 17.50
N HIS A 242 -17.38 -17.48 16.28
CA HIS A 242 -18.22 -16.35 15.92
C HIS A 242 -19.09 -16.73 14.72
N THR A 243 -20.26 -16.11 14.62
CA THR A 243 -21.18 -16.32 13.49
C THR A 243 -21.60 -14.97 12.91
N VAL A 244 -21.47 -14.85 11.60
CA VAL A 244 -21.96 -13.71 10.82
C VAL A 244 -22.83 -14.22 9.68
N SER A 245 -23.94 -13.54 9.42
CA SER A 245 -24.84 -13.88 8.34
C SER A 245 -25.14 -12.64 7.50
N CYS A 246 -25.27 -12.83 6.19
CA CYS A 246 -25.83 -11.86 5.28
C CYS A 246 -27.27 -12.27 4.99
N VAL A 247 -28.22 -11.35 5.22
CA VAL A 247 -29.66 -11.55 5.05
C VAL A 247 -30.19 -10.52 4.07
N GLU A 248 -31.17 -10.91 3.25
CA GLU A 248 -31.88 -9.98 2.38
C GLU A 248 -33.12 -9.43 3.11
N GLU A 249 -33.16 -8.10 3.27
CA GLU A 249 -34.28 -7.36 3.84
C GLU A 249 -34.67 -6.22 2.89
N ASP A 250 -35.93 -6.19 2.44
CA ASP A 250 -36.47 -5.16 1.54
C ASP A 250 -35.63 -4.93 0.25
N GLY A 251 -34.97 -5.98 -0.25
CA GLY A 251 -34.11 -5.93 -1.44
C GLY A 251 -32.71 -5.36 -1.18
N GLU A 252 -32.34 -5.14 0.08
CA GLU A 252 -30.98 -4.79 0.50
C GLU A 252 -30.36 -5.95 1.31
N TYR A 253 -29.03 -6.05 1.24
CA TYR A 253 -28.28 -7.02 2.04
C TYR A 253 -27.78 -6.38 3.33
N VAL A 254 -28.24 -6.91 4.46
CA VAL A 254 -27.85 -6.51 5.82
C VAL A 254 -27.05 -7.61 6.49
N ILE A 255 -26.10 -7.22 7.33
CA ILE A 255 -25.19 -8.15 8.01
C ILE A 255 -25.62 -8.28 9.47
N ASP A 256 -25.96 -9.49 9.90
CA ASP A 256 -26.14 -9.84 11.30
C ASP A 256 -24.86 -10.51 11.82
N TYR A 257 -24.23 -9.89 12.81
CA TYR A 257 -23.09 -10.47 13.52
C TYR A 257 -23.44 -10.59 15.00
N GLU A 258 -23.79 -11.81 15.41
CA GLU A 258 -24.17 -12.16 16.79
C GLU A 258 -25.31 -11.29 17.36
N GLY A 259 -26.32 -10.99 16.54
CA GLY A 259 -27.48 -10.17 16.89
C GLY A 259 -27.24 -8.67 16.73
N LYS A 260 -26.04 -8.25 16.28
CA LYS A 260 -25.73 -6.86 15.96
C LYS A 260 -25.81 -6.65 14.45
N TRP A 261 -26.66 -5.72 14.05
CA TRP A 261 -26.93 -5.41 12.64
C TRP A 261 -26.00 -4.34 12.07
N PHE A 262 -25.56 -4.54 10.84
CA PHE A 262 -24.78 -3.61 10.05
C PHE A 262 -25.45 -3.42 8.68
N ARG A 263 -25.52 -2.16 8.23
CA ARG A 263 -26.29 -1.81 7.03
C ARG A 263 -25.67 -2.32 5.73
N THR A 264 -24.36 -2.53 5.71
CA THR A 264 -23.62 -3.00 4.53
C THR A 264 -22.42 -3.83 4.97
N VAL A 265 -21.86 -4.61 4.04
CA VAL A 265 -20.56 -5.30 4.23
C VAL A 265 -19.47 -4.32 4.65
N ASP A 266 -19.41 -3.15 4.00
CA ASP A 266 -18.42 -2.11 4.35
C ASP A 266 -18.62 -1.60 5.79
N ASP A 267 -19.86 -1.47 6.25
CA ASP A 267 -20.16 -1.05 7.62
C ASP A 267 -19.73 -2.12 8.64
N PHE A 268 -19.94 -3.39 8.30
CA PHE A 268 -19.45 -4.52 9.07
C PHE A 268 -17.92 -4.48 9.20
N PHE A 269 -17.16 -4.46 8.10
CA PHE A 269 -15.70 -4.45 8.17
C PHE A 269 -15.11 -3.20 8.85
N LYS A 270 -15.81 -2.06 8.84
CA LYS A 270 -15.39 -0.83 9.54
C LYS A 270 -15.59 -0.87 11.06
N LYS A 271 -16.57 -1.64 11.55
CA LYS A 271 -17.08 -1.48 12.93
C LYS A 271 -17.19 -2.78 13.71
N ALA A 272 -17.17 -3.93 13.04
CA ALA A 272 -17.32 -5.22 13.69
C ALA A 272 -16.08 -5.52 14.53
N THR A 273 -16.33 -5.95 15.76
CA THR A 273 -15.30 -6.26 16.72
C THR A 273 -15.45 -7.68 17.23
N ALA A 274 -14.36 -8.42 17.29
CA ALA A 274 -14.26 -9.63 18.09
C ALA A 274 -13.21 -9.40 19.18
N GLU A 275 -13.35 -10.01 20.35
CA GLU A 275 -12.29 -9.97 21.37
C GLU A 275 -11.78 -8.56 21.72
N GLY A 276 -12.68 -7.56 21.69
CA GLY A 276 -12.39 -6.16 22.00
C GLY A 276 -11.57 -5.38 20.95
N LYS A 277 -11.35 -5.95 19.76
CA LYS A 277 -10.61 -5.31 18.65
C LYS A 277 -11.43 -5.37 17.37
N LEU A 278 -11.13 -4.50 16.39
CA LEU A 278 -11.71 -4.61 15.06
C LEU A 278 -11.35 -5.96 14.45
N LEU A 279 -12.26 -6.58 13.70
CA LEU A 279 -12.00 -7.85 13.02
C LEU A 279 -10.79 -7.76 12.08
N THR A 280 -10.60 -6.61 11.43
CA THR A 280 -9.45 -6.32 10.57
C THR A 280 -8.12 -6.35 11.31
N ASP A 281 -8.11 -5.98 12.59
CA ASP A 281 -6.91 -6.02 13.45
C ASP A 281 -6.60 -7.44 13.94
N LEU A 282 -7.54 -8.37 13.72
CA LEU A 282 -7.43 -9.76 14.12
C LEU A 282 -7.16 -10.68 12.94
N TYR A 283 -6.95 -10.16 11.72
CA TYR A 283 -6.77 -10.92 10.48
C TYR A 283 -5.89 -12.17 10.62
N THR A 284 -4.77 -12.08 11.34
CA THR A 284 -3.79 -13.17 11.50
C THR A 284 -4.22 -14.29 12.45
N VAL A 285 -5.31 -14.09 13.20
CA VAL A 285 -5.85 -15.02 14.19
C VAL A 285 -7.32 -15.33 13.93
N LEU A 286 -7.76 -15.11 12.68
CA LEU A 286 -9.02 -15.61 12.16
C LEU A 286 -8.78 -16.93 11.44
N ASP A 287 -9.50 -17.97 11.82
CA ASP A 287 -9.39 -19.32 11.25
C ASP A 287 -10.73 -20.07 11.29
N ASP A 288 -10.74 -21.33 10.85
CA ASP A 288 -11.91 -22.23 10.84
C ASP A 288 -13.16 -21.62 10.17
N PHE A 289 -12.97 -20.94 9.03
CA PHE A 289 -14.08 -20.43 8.23
C PHE A 289 -14.93 -21.59 7.68
N VAL A 290 -16.23 -21.55 7.94
CA VAL A 290 -17.21 -22.50 7.40
C VAL A 290 -18.36 -21.70 6.82
N ILE A 291 -18.54 -21.80 5.51
CA ILE A 291 -19.56 -21.09 4.76
C ILE A 291 -20.77 -22.00 4.54
N ARG A 292 -21.96 -21.47 4.78
CA ARG A 292 -23.25 -22.08 4.44
C ARG A 292 -24.02 -21.08 3.59
N GLU A 293 -24.20 -21.38 2.31
CA GLU A 293 -25.04 -20.56 1.45
C GLU A 293 -26.49 -20.64 1.92
N GLY A 294 -27.21 -19.52 1.86
CA GLY A 294 -28.65 -19.55 2.08
C GLY A 294 -29.35 -20.16 0.88
N ASP A 295 -30.42 -20.93 1.10
CA ASP A 295 -31.32 -21.32 0.02
C ASP A 295 -31.89 -20.03 -0.62
N SER A 296 -31.67 -19.87 -1.92
CA SER A 296 -32.18 -18.75 -2.73
C SER A 296 -33.69 -18.72 -2.82
#